data_AF-A0AAE3IAX2-F1
#
_entry.id   AF-A0AAE3IAX2-F1
#
_cell.length_a   1.000
_cell.length_b   1.000
_cell.length_c   1.000
_cell.angle_alpha   90.00
_cell.angle_beta   90.00
_cell.angle_gamma   90.00
#
_symmetry.space_group_name_H-M   'P 1'
#
loop_
_entity.id
_entity.type
_entity.pdbx_description
1 polymer ?
#
loop_
_entity_poly.entity_id
_entity_poly.type
_entity_poly.pdbx_seq_one_letter_code
_entity_poly.pdbx_strand_id
1 'polypeptide(L)'
;MPARVETTDPDGIDYGWVMQITFVVTILVGAPIVAVASVSVDLASWGARASFAIRVGAVVWFVTALAVYGYARRRSSRSATD
;
A
#
# COMPACT_ATOMS: atom_id res chain seq x y z
N MET A 1 -12.53 -40.58 -4.48
CA MET A 1 -11.30 -39.79 -4.25
C MET A 1 -11.70 -38.32 -4.32
N PRO A 2 -11.69 -37.53 -3.24
CA PRO A 2 -11.80 -36.09 -3.40
C PRO A 2 -10.50 -35.58 -4.02
N ALA A 3 -10.59 -34.62 -4.96
CA ALA A 3 -9.41 -33.97 -5.52
C ALA A 3 -8.72 -33.18 -4.41
N ARG A 4 -7.49 -33.54 -4.03
CA ARG A 4 -6.66 -32.72 -3.17
C ARG A 4 -6.18 -31.52 -4.00
N VAL A 5 -6.85 -30.40 -3.81
CA VAL A 5 -6.40 -29.10 -4.31
C VAL A 5 -5.48 -28.54 -3.22
N GLU A 6 -4.18 -28.80 -3.35
CA GLU A 6 -3.17 -28.01 -2.63
C GLU A 6 -3.18 -26.62 -3.26
N THR A 7 -3.76 -25.69 -2.52
CA THR A 7 -3.78 -24.26 -2.85
C THR A 7 -2.34 -23.75 -2.85
N THR A 8 -1.91 -23.17 -3.95
CA THR A 8 -0.59 -22.54 -4.09
C THR A 8 -0.33 -21.55 -2.96
N ASP A 9 0.81 -21.69 -2.29
CA ASP A 9 1.63 -20.54 -1.89
C ASP A 9 2.67 -20.36 -3.01
N PRO A 10 2.34 -19.63 -4.09
CA PRO A 10 3.16 -19.67 -5.31
C PRO A 10 4.48 -18.89 -5.16
N ASP A 11 4.63 -18.04 -4.12
CA ASP A 11 5.79 -17.14 -3.95
C ASP A 11 6.33 -17.06 -2.51
N GLY A 12 5.70 -17.67 -1.50
CA GLY A 12 6.07 -17.50 -0.09
C GLY A 12 5.70 -16.11 0.47
N ILE A 13 4.77 -15.41 -0.19
CA ILE A 13 4.35 -14.05 0.14
C ILE A 13 2.95 -14.10 0.76
N ASP A 14 2.82 -13.56 1.98
CA ASP A 14 1.53 -13.37 2.63
C ASP A 14 0.76 -12.21 1.98
N TYR A 15 0.03 -12.52 0.92
CA TYR A 15 -0.81 -11.58 0.19
C TYR A 15 -1.96 -11.00 1.05
N GLY A 16 -2.41 -11.74 2.08
CA GLY A 16 -3.40 -11.24 3.03
C GLY A 16 -2.84 -10.11 3.89
N TRP A 17 -1.63 -10.31 4.43
CA TRP A 17 -0.88 -9.28 5.15
C TRP A 17 -0.56 -8.07 4.26
N VAL A 18 -0.11 -8.30 3.02
CA VAL A 18 0.18 -7.21 2.06
C VAL A 18 -1.07 -6.35 1.83
N MET A 19 -2.22 -6.96 1.64
CA MET A 19 -3.48 -6.25 1.46
C MET A 19 -3.87 -5.45 2.71
N GLN A 20 -3.84 -6.09 3.89
CA GLN A 20 -4.18 -5.45 5.16
C GLN A 20 -3.25 -4.28 5.47
N ILE A 21 -1.94 -4.46 5.33
CA ILE A 21 -0.98 -3.41 5.65
C ILE A 21 -1.09 -2.24 4.67
N THR A 22 -1.36 -2.51 3.40
CA THR A 22 -1.58 -1.44 2.41
C THR A 22 -2.81 -0.61 2.76
N PHE A 23 -3.92 -1.25 3.17
CA PHE A 23 -5.12 -0.56 3.64
C PHE A 23 -4.83 0.30 4.87
N VAL A 24 -4.21 -0.27 5.90
CA VAL A 24 -3.87 0.41 7.15
C VAL A 24 -2.92 1.59 6.91
N VAL A 25 -1.86 1.41 6.12
CA VAL A 25 -0.89 2.48 5.80
C VAL A 25 -1.57 3.61 5.02
N THR A 26 -2.45 3.28 4.06
CA THR A 26 -3.15 4.31 3.28
C THR A 26 -4.03 5.20 4.16
N ILE A 27 -4.70 4.62 5.16
CA ILE A 27 -5.54 5.38 6.11
C ILE A 27 -4.69 6.15 7.11
N LEU A 28 -3.79 5.47 7.83
CA LEU A 28 -3.07 6.07 8.96
C LEU A 28 -1.92 6.99 8.54
N VAL A 29 -1.40 6.84 7.33
CA VAL A 29 -0.27 7.64 6.83
C VAL A 29 -0.71 8.46 5.63
N GLY A 30 -1.39 7.83 4.66
CA GLY A 30 -1.78 8.52 3.43
C GLY A 30 -2.77 9.65 3.65
N ALA A 31 -3.87 9.42 4.37
CA ALA A 31 -4.85 10.47 4.63
C ALA A 31 -4.25 11.65 5.42
N PRO A 32 -3.45 11.44 6.49
CA PRO A 32 -2.73 12.53 7.15
C PRO A 32 -1.76 13.29 6.26
N ILE A 33 -1.02 12.61 5.38
CA ILE A 33 -0.12 13.29 4.42
C ILE A 33 -0.93 14.20 3.48
N VAL A 34 -2.03 13.71 2.93
CA VAL A 34 -2.92 14.52 2.07
C VAL A 34 -3.46 15.73 2.85
N ALA A 35 -3.90 15.52 4.09
CA ALA A 35 -4.42 16.60 4.94
C ALA A 35 -3.35 17.66 5.25
N VAL A 36 -2.14 17.26 5.64
CA VAL A 36 -1.04 18.19 5.93
C VAL A 36 -0.61 18.94 4.67
N ALA A 37 -0.47 18.24 3.55
CA ALA A 37 -0.11 18.86 2.28
C ALA A 37 -1.17 19.87 1.79
N SER A 38 -2.44 19.68 2.16
CA SER A 38 -3.52 20.60 1.79
C SER A 38 -3.41 21.98 2.45
N VAL A 39 -2.71 22.09 3.60
CA VAL A 39 -2.59 23.35 4.38
C VAL A 39 -1.88 24.46 3.58
N SER A 40 -1.00 24.10 2.65
CA SER A 40 -0.24 25.04 1.83
C SER A 40 -0.89 25.40 0.49
N VAL A 41 -2.09 24.90 0.18
CA VAL A 41 -2.73 25.06 -1.13
C VAL A 41 -4.12 25.66 -0.99
N ASP A 42 -4.43 26.69 -1.77
CA ASP A 42 -5.80 27.19 -1.85
C ASP A 42 -6.67 26.22 -2.68
N LEU A 43 -7.63 25.62 -2.00
CA LEU A 43 -8.50 24.57 -2.53
C LEU A 43 -9.94 25.07 -2.56
N ALA A 44 -10.20 26.26 -3.13
CA ALA A 44 -11.50 26.90 -3.11
C ALA A 44 -12.66 26.04 -3.67
N SER A 45 -12.41 25.24 -4.72
CA SER A 45 -13.44 24.41 -5.38
C SER A 45 -13.36 22.93 -5.01
N TRP A 46 -14.46 22.20 -5.18
CA TRP A 46 -14.47 20.75 -4.96
C TRP A 46 -13.57 20.01 -5.98
N GLY A 47 -13.55 20.47 -7.23
CA GLY A 47 -12.65 19.93 -8.26
C GLY A 47 -11.16 20.14 -7.93
N ALA A 48 -10.79 21.27 -7.32
CA ALA A 48 -9.44 21.50 -6.82
C ALA A 48 -9.10 20.50 -5.70
N ARG A 49 -10.02 20.31 -4.73
CA ARG A 49 -9.86 19.32 -3.64
C ARG A 49 -9.67 17.90 -4.17
N ALA A 50 -10.51 17.47 -5.11
CA ALA A 50 -10.43 16.13 -5.69
C ALA A 50 -9.13 15.91 -6.48
N SER A 51 -8.78 16.83 -7.37
CA SER A 51 -7.56 16.72 -8.19
C SER A 51 -6.29 16.74 -7.33
N PHE A 52 -6.25 17.56 -6.28
CA PHE A 52 -5.17 17.58 -5.31
C PHE A 52 -5.05 16.25 -4.56
N ALA A 53 -6.15 15.75 -4.00
CA ALA A 53 -6.17 14.50 -3.25
C ALA A 53 -5.73 13.31 -4.11
N ILE A 54 -6.19 13.25 -5.37
CA ILE A 54 -5.79 12.20 -6.33
C ILE A 54 -4.28 12.27 -6.61
N ARG A 55 -3.73 13.46 -6.88
CA ARG A 55 -2.30 13.63 -7.19
C ARG A 55 -1.40 13.25 -6.02
N VAL A 56 -1.70 13.77 -4.83
CA VAL A 56 -0.92 13.46 -3.62
C VAL A 56 -1.10 11.99 -3.24
N GLY A 57 -2.34 11.50 -3.29
CA GLY A 57 -2.66 10.10 -3.03
C GLY A 57 -1.94 9.13 -3.97
N ALA A 58 -1.82 9.46 -5.26
CA ALA A 58 -1.09 8.65 -6.23
C ALA A 58 0.41 8.52 -5.87
N VAL A 59 1.05 9.62 -5.46
CA VAL A 59 2.47 9.60 -5.02
C VAL A 59 2.64 8.75 -3.77
N VAL A 60 1.79 8.96 -2.76
CA VAL A 60 1.81 8.18 -1.53
C VAL A 60 1.58 6.69 -1.81
N TRP A 61 0.61 6.36 -2.65
CA TRP A 61 0.28 4.98 -3.01
C TRP A 61 1.45 4.31 -3.71
N PHE A 62 2.07 4.99 -4.67
CA PHE A 62 3.24 4.47 -5.39
C PHE A 62 4.41 4.18 -4.44
N VAL A 63 4.75 5.14 -3.56
CA VAL A 63 5.81 4.96 -2.56
C VAL A 63 5.49 3.81 -1.60
N THR A 64 4.24 3.73 -1.15
CA THR A 64 3.76 2.67 -0.25
C THR A 64 3.87 1.29 -0.92
N ALA A 65 3.42 1.16 -2.17
CA ALA A 65 3.48 -0.08 -2.93
C ALA A 65 4.93 -0.56 -3.10
N LEU A 66 5.84 0.34 -3.48
CA LEU A 66 7.28 0.03 -3.60
C LEU A 66 7.89 -0.38 -2.25
N ALA A 67 7.58 0.34 -1.17
CA ALA A 67 8.09 0.05 0.16
C ALA A 67 7.60 -1.30 0.68
N VAL A 68 6.30 -1.59 0.55
CA VAL A 68 5.69 -2.86 0.98
C VAL A 68 6.23 -4.03 0.16
N TYR A 69 6.30 -3.90 -1.17
CA TYR A 69 6.87 -4.93 -2.03
C TYR A 69 8.35 -5.18 -1.71
N GLY A 70 9.14 -4.11 -1.57
CA GLY A 70 10.55 -4.21 -1.22
C GLY A 70 10.77 -4.83 0.16
N TYR A 71 9.90 -4.52 1.14
CA TYR A 71 9.95 -5.11 2.47
C TYR A 71 9.57 -6.60 2.46
N ALA A 72 8.48 -6.97 1.78
CA ALA A 72 8.06 -8.36 1.62
C ALA A 72 9.19 -9.20 0.99
N ARG A 73 9.78 -8.72 -0.11
CA ARG A 73 10.89 -9.40 -0.78
C ARG A 73 12.11 -9.62 0.13
N ARG A 74 12.49 -8.63 0.94
CA ARG A 74 13.60 -8.79 1.91
C ARG A 74 13.28 -9.80 3.00
N ARG A 75 12.03 -9.86 3.46
CA ARG A 75 11.60 -10.80 4.49
C ARG A 75 11.64 -12.24 3.97
N SER A 76 11.18 -12.47 2.74
CA SER A 76 11.27 -13.78 2.07
C SER A 76 12.73 -14.24 1.88
N SER A 77 13.66 -13.33 1.57
CA SER A 77 15.09 -13.68 1.46
C SER A 77 15.75 -14.06 2.79
N ARG A 78 15.22 -13.57 3.92
CA ARG A 78 15.79 -13.81 5.25
C ARG A 78 15.39 -15.17 5.83
N SER A 79 14.26 -15.74 5.38
CA SER A 79 13.80 -17.08 5.75
C SER A 79 14.51 -18.22 5.02
N ALA A 80 15.35 -17.92 4.01
CA ALA A 80 16.09 -18.92 3.25
C ALA A 80 17.50 -19.21 3.82
N THR A 81 17.87 -18.57 4.94
CA THR A 81 19.20 -18.66 5.56
C THR A 81 19.16 -19.22 6.99
N ASP A 82 17.97 -19.42 7.57
CA ASP A 82 17.75 -20.20 8.80
C ASP A 82 17.34 -21.64 8.44
#